data_AF-A0A5J4RUZ1-F1
#
_entry.id   AF-A0A5J4RUZ1-F1
#
_cell.length_a   1.000
_cell.length_b   1.000
_cell.length_c   1.000
_cell.angle_alpha   90.00
_cell.angle_beta   90.00
_cell.angle_gamma   90.00
#
_symmetry.space_group_name_H-M   'P 1'
#
loop_
_entity.id
_entity.type
_entity.pdbx_description
1 polymer ?
#
loop_
_entity_poly.entity_id
_entity_poly.type
_entity_poly.pdbx_seq_one_letter_code
_entity_poly.pdbx_strand_id
1 'polypeptide(L)'
;MSGEPNALNPYTNHIIYMPAQLIEKITDYDRCKALIYDTNRFSNDPLVVDKMLLFVAEIKGHVDEKYLNEAINWGPILRNIDIKTNKETIGEFMYNHLVNHQLPHDKTECKLTNLGDTNNEVISFNNYYLWLLIDTCHLVIDEIVSVTTFTKHSNFNSFVNEFMNLRQQAKDAKNERLGQFCKLILNSAFGGDALNSEKYSNTRLLSANKTFIQHLIGGFIHSTELNEDLYAVQVDRENCRCNTCLQVAYFVLDSAKF
;
A
#
# COMPACT_ATOMS: atom_id res chain seq x y z
N MET A 1 -4.63 2.33 10.45
CA MET A 1 -4.39 0.86 10.61
C MET A 1 -5.66 0.26 11.17
N SER A 2 -6.04 -0.93 10.68
CA SER A 2 -7.41 -1.43 10.77
C SER A 2 -7.97 -1.64 12.17
N GLY A 3 -9.27 -1.41 12.33
CA GLY A 3 -10.02 -1.78 13.53
C GLY A 3 -10.27 -0.67 14.54
N GLU A 4 -9.46 0.41 14.53
CA GLU A 4 -9.75 1.60 15.31
C GLU A 4 -10.73 2.53 14.57
N PRO A 5 -11.72 3.11 15.26
CA PRO A 5 -12.57 4.15 14.70
C PRO A 5 -11.73 5.37 14.30
N ASN A 6 -11.85 5.77 13.04
CA ASN A 6 -11.33 7.02 12.50
C ASN A 6 -12.49 7.97 12.21
N ALA A 7 -12.59 9.07 12.96
CA ALA A 7 -13.65 10.06 12.77
C ALA A 7 -13.66 10.69 11.37
N LEU A 8 -12.50 10.69 10.68
CA LEU A 8 -12.38 11.17 9.30
C LEU A 8 -12.90 10.17 8.26
N ASN A 9 -13.12 8.91 8.67
CA ASN A 9 -13.69 7.88 7.80
C ASN A 9 -15.21 7.85 7.98
N PRO A 10 -16.02 8.28 6.99
CA PRO A 10 -17.48 8.19 7.08
C PRO A 10 -18.00 6.77 6.79
N TYR A 11 -17.12 5.84 6.40
CA TYR A 11 -17.50 4.52 5.94
C TYR A 11 -17.44 3.46 7.04
N THR A 12 -18.29 2.45 6.93
CA THR A 12 -18.28 1.20 7.72
C THR A 12 -18.18 1.43 9.22
N ASN A 13 -19.04 2.30 9.74
CA ASN A 13 -19.06 2.72 11.15
C ASN A 13 -17.69 3.22 11.63
N HIS A 14 -17.07 4.10 10.84
CA HIS A 14 -15.77 4.72 11.11
C HIS A 14 -14.57 3.76 11.16
N ILE A 15 -14.73 2.47 10.88
CA ILE A 15 -13.66 1.48 11.01
C ILE A 15 -13.17 1.05 9.63
N ILE A 16 -11.86 1.15 9.38
CA ILE A 16 -11.23 0.54 8.20
C ILE A 16 -10.91 -0.93 8.54
N TYR A 17 -11.49 -1.85 7.78
CA TYR A 17 -11.26 -3.29 7.90
C TYR A 17 -10.18 -3.78 6.92
N MET A 18 -9.54 -4.91 7.23
CA MET A 18 -8.61 -5.60 6.33
C MET A 18 -9.30 -6.73 5.57
N PRO A 19 -8.90 -7.00 4.32
CA PRO A 19 -9.41 -8.12 3.55
C PRO A 19 -8.89 -9.45 4.09
N ALA A 20 -9.77 -10.44 4.17
CA ALA A 20 -9.41 -11.83 4.47
C ALA A 20 -9.58 -12.70 3.22
N GLN A 21 -10.49 -13.66 3.25
CA GLN A 21 -10.73 -14.64 2.19
C GLN A 21 -11.41 -13.99 0.98
N LEU A 22 -10.87 -14.28 -0.21
CA LEU A 22 -11.50 -14.00 -1.51
C LEU A 22 -12.82 -14.78 -1.64
N ILE A 23 -13.88 -14.10 -2.02
CA ILE A 23 -15.21 -14.72 -2.23
C ILE A 23 -15.42 -14.96 -3.72
N GLU A 24 -15.46 -13.89 -4.52
CA GLU A 24 -15.70 -13.99 -5.96
C GLU A 24 -15.11 -12.79 -6.73
N LYS A 25 -14.92 -12.96 -8.04
CA LYS A 25 -14.69 -11.88 -9.01
C LYS A 25 -15.95 -11.72 -9.84
N ILE A 26 -16.53 -10.53 -9.84
CA ILE A 26 -17.78 -10.17 -10.51
C ILE A 26 -17.44 -9.32 -11.73
N THR A 27 -18.03 -9.65 -12.88
CA THR A 27 -17.93 -8.86 -14.13
C THR A 27 -19.29 -8.36 -14.60
N ASP A 28 -20.37 -8.75 -13.91
CA ASP A 28 -21.71 -8.26 -14.18
C ASP A 28 -21.83 -6.79 -13.77
N TYR A 29 -22.17 -5.92 -14.72
CA TYR A 29 -22.16 -4.48 -14.52
C TYR A 29 -23.11 -4.03 -13.40
N ASP A 30 -24.34 -4.54 -13.37
CA ASP A 30 -25.36 -4.13 -12.40
C ASP A 30 -24.99 -4.56 -10.98
N ARG A 31 -24.47 -5.79 -10.81
CA ARG A 31 -23.95 -6.27 -9.51
C ARG A 31 -22.74 -5.47 -9.05
N CYS A 32 -21.80 -5.18 -9.94
CA CYS A 32 -20.63 -4.37 -9.61
C CYS A 32 -21.03 -2.96 -9.17
N LYS A 33 -21.94 -2.33 -9.93
CA LYS A 33 -22.47 -1.00 -9.62
C LYS A 33 -23.20 -0.98 -8.28
N ALA A 34 -24.03 -1.99 -8.01
CA ALA A 34 -24.73 -2.12 -6.73
C ALA A 34 -23.77 -2.19 -5.53
N LEU A 35 -22.64 -2.90 -5.67
CA LEU A 35 -21.62 -2.97 -4.61
C LEU A 35 -20.86 -1.67 -4.43
N ILE A 36 -20.43 -1.04 -5.54
CA ILE A 36 -19.66 0.21 -5.50
C ILE A 36 -20.50 1.32 -4.86
N TYR A 37 -21.77 1.42 -5.23
CA TYR A 37 -22.67 2.48 -4.78
C TYR A 37 -23.56 2.10 -3.59
N ASP A 38 -23.31 0.96 -2.93
CA ASP A 38 -24.10 0.54 -1.76
C ASP A 38 -24.14 1.66 -0.71
N THR A 39 -25.34 2.13 -0.38
CA THR A 39 -25.57 3.20 0.61
C THR A 39 -25.27 2.74 2.03
N ASN A 40 -25.27 1.43 2.28
CA ASN A 40 -24.87 0.86 3.57
C ASN A 40 -23.42 1.16 3.93
N ARG A 41 -22.60 1.66 2.98
CA ARG A 41 -21.25 2.16 3.30
C ARG A 41 -21.25 3.24 4.38
N PHE A 42 -22.31 4.03 4.50
CA PHE A 42 -22.47 5.07 5.54
C PHE A 42 -23.21 4.58 6.78
N SER A 43 -23.51 3.28 6.89
CA SER A 43 -24.24 2.74 8.03
C SER A 43 -23.39 2.78 9.29
N ASN A 44 -24.01 3.23 10.38
CA ASN A 44 -23.48 3.14 11.74
C ASN A 44 -23.97 1.88 12.47
N ASP A 45 -24.85 1.08 11.87
CA ASP A 45 -25.33 -0.18 12.44
C ASP A 45 -24.28 -1.29 12.27
N PRO A 46 -23.69 -1.80 13.37
CA PRO A 46 -22.71 -2.87 13.30
C PRO A 46 -23.22 -4.13 12.61
N LEU A 47 -24.51 -4.47 12.71
CA LEU A 47 -25.09 -5.67 12.10
C LEU A 47 -25.20 -5.55 10.58
N VAL A 48 -25.40 -4.32 10.08
CA VAL A 48 -25.38 -4.03 8.64
C VAL A 48 -23.93 -4.07 8.16
N VAL A 49 -23.04 -3.37 8.87
CA VAL A 49 -21.62 -3.32 8.51
C VAL A 49 -21.02 -4.72 8.49
N ASP A 50 -21.28 -5.58 9.48
CA ASP A 50 -20.71 -6.94 9.57
C ASP A 50 -20.97 -7.79 8.32
N LYS A 51 -22.15 -7.61 7.68
CA LYS A 51 -22.52 -8.33 6.45
C LYS A 51 -21.86 -7.77 5.19
N MET A 52 -21.30 -6.57 5.24
CA MET A 52 -20.66 -5.95 4.08
C MET A 52 -19.32 -6.59 3.77
N LEU A 53 -19.10 -6.85 2.49
CA LEU A 53 -17.82 -7.31 1.96
C LEU A 53 -16.90 -6.13 1.66
N LEU A 54 -15.60 -6.36 1.74
CA LEU A 54 -14.63 -5.46 1.13
C LEU A 54 -14.50 -5.80 -0.35
N PHE A 55 -14.03 -4.87 -1.15
CA PHE A 55 -13.80 -5.14 -2.56
C PHE A 55 -12.63 -4.34 -3.14
N VAL A 56 -12.12 -4.85 -4.25
CA VAL A 56 -11.25 -4.14 -5.19
C VAL A 56 -11.99 -4.04 -6.51
N ALA A 57 -12.18 -2.82 -7.01
CA ALA A 57 -12.84 -2.55 -8.27
C ALA A 57 -11.81 -2.16 -9.33
N GLU A 58 -11.89 -2.75 -10.51
CA GLU A 58 -11.13 -2.38 -11.71
C GLU A 58 -12.02 -1.44 -12.54
N ILE A 59 -11.68 -0.15 -12.61
CA ILE A 59 -12.51 0.89 -13.22
C ILE A 59 -11.69 1.87 -14.07
N LYS A 60 -12.38 2.58 -14.96
CA LYS A 60 -11.92 3.87 -15.53
C LYS A 60 -12.80 4.98 -14.98
N GLY A 61 -12.21 6.15 -14.75
CA GLY A 61 -12.95 7.30 -14.26
C GLY A 61 -12.18 8.59 -14.37
N HIS A 62 -12.91 9.69 -14.22
CA HIS A 62 -12.39 11.05 -14.25
C HIS A 62 -13.09 11.92 -13.20
N VAL A 63 -12.42 12.95 -12.71
CA VAL A 63 -13.08 14.00 -11.92
C VAL A 63 -14.07 14.73 -12.83
N ASP A 64 -15.32 14.88 -12.37
CA ASP A 64 -16.35 15.65 -13.10
C ASP A 64 -15.80 17.02 -13.50
N GLU A 65 -15.92 17.37 -14.78
CA GLU A 65 -15.40 18.62 -15.37
C GLU A 65 -15.80 19.87 -14.58
N LYS A 66 -16.97 19.85 -13.93
CA LYS A 66 -17.46 20.96 -13.10
C LYS A 66 -16.55 21.27 -11.90
N TYR A 67 -15.86 20.25 -11.39
CA TYR A 67 -15.00 20.32 -10.21
C TYR A 67 -13.51 20.27 -10.56
N LEU A 68 -13.15 20.30 -11.86
CA LEU A 68 -11.77 20.20 -12.30
C LEU A 68 -10.89 21.32 -11.71
N ASN A 69 -11.42 22.54 -11.57
CA ASN A 69 -10.69 23.66 -10.97
C ASN A 69 -10.39 23.46 -9.48
N GLU A 70 -11.20 22.67 -8.76
CA GLU A 70 -10.95 22.32 -7.36
C GLU A 70 -9.87 21.24 -7.26
N ALA A 71 -9.85 20.30 -8.21
CA ALA A 71 -8.87 19.21 -8.29
C ALA A 71 -7.55 19.58 -8.99
N ILE A 72 -7.46 20.72 -9.71
CA ILE A 72 -6.29 21.04 -10.54
C ILE A 72 -5.00 21.19 -9.74
N ASN A 73 -5.11 21.67 -8.50
CA ASN A 73 -3.97 21.84 -7.59
C ASN A 73 -3.64 20.54 -6.84
N TRP A 74 -4.54 19.56 -6.86
CA TRP A 74 -4.42 18.32 -6.14
C TRP A 74 -5.20 17.19 -6.83
N GLY A 75 -4.56 16.56 -7.82
CA GLY A 75 -5.11 15.37 -8.47
C GLY A 75 -5.37 14.25 -7.45
N PRO A 76 -6.63 13.81 -7.27
CA PRO A 76 -6.99 12.94 -6.17
C PRO A 76 -6.49 11.49 -6.36
N ILE A 77 -6.12 11.11 -7.59
CA ILE A 77 -5.64 9.77 -7.91
C ILE A 77 -4.11 9.73 -7.83
N LEU A 78 -3.57 9.15 -6.76
CA LEU A 78 -2.14 8.97 -6.57
C LEU A 78 -1.70 7.60 -7.12
N ARG A 79 -1.02 7.59 -8.27
CA ARG A 79 -0.60 6.35 -8.95
C ARG A 79 0.79 6.45 -9.56
N ASN A 80 1.44 5.30 -9.67
CA ASN A 80 2.63 5.14 -10.50
C ASN A 80 2.18 5.00 -11.96
N ILE A 81 2.65 5.89 -12.82
CA ILE A 81 2.42 5.83 -14.26
C ILE A 81 3.74 5.92 -15.02
N ASP A 82 3.76 5.33 -16.20
CA ASP A 82 4.90 5.42 -17.10
C ASP A 82 4.79 6.67 -17.97
N ILE A 83 5.75 7.58 -17.81
CA ILE A 83 5.80 8.85 -18.53
C ILE A 83 7.02 8.84 -19.45
N LYS A 84 6.81 9.16 -20.73
CA LYS A 84 7.91 9.37 -21.67
C LYS A 84 8.47 10.79 -21.46
N THR A 85 9.77 10.91 -21.21
CA THR A 85 10.43 12.20 -20.93
C THR A 85 10.85 12.95 -22.21
N ASN A 86 10.02 12.90 -23.25
CA ASN A 86 10.21 13.64 -24.51
C ASN A 86 9.46 14.98 -24.49
N LYS A 87 9.86 15.90 -25.37
CA LYS A 87 9.32 17.27 -25.43
C LYS A 87 7.79 17.32 -25.57
N GLU A 88 7.20 16.38 -26.28
CA GLU A 88 5.75 16.33 -26.51
C GLU A 88 4.96 16.02 -25.24
N THR A 89 5.49 15.17 -24.35
CA THR A 89 4.75 14.69 -23.17
C THR A 89 4.94 15.60 -21.96
N ILE A 90 6.18 16.00 -21.67
CA ILE A 90 6.49 16.81 -20.46
C ILE A 90 6.48 18.33 -20.74
N GLY A 91 6.33 18.71 -22.00
CA GLY A 91 6.36 20.10 -22.44
C GLY A 91 7.78 20.66 -22.58
N GLU A 92 7.87 21.77 -23.31
CA GLU A 92 9.15 22.40 -23.67
C GLU A 92 9.95 22.87 -22.45
N PHE A 93 9.28 23.44 -21.44
CA PHE A 93 9.95 23.95 -20.26
C PHE A 93 10.69 22.86 -19.49
N MET A 94 9.99 21.76 -19.16
CA MET A 94 10.58 20.63 -18.43
C MET A 94 11.63 19.92 -19.28
N TYR A 95 11.38 19.75 -20.58
CA TYR A 95 12.34 19.13 -21.48
C TYR A 95 13.65 19.92 -21.57
N ASN A 96 13.56 21.25 -21.76
CA ASN A 96 14.74 22.12 -21.78
C ASN A 96 15.50 22.07 -20.45
N HIS A 97 14.79 21.96 -19.31
CA HIS A 97 15.43 21.76 -18.01
C HIS A 97 16.22 20.44 -17.97
N LEU A 98 15.63 19.32 -18.43
CA LEU A 98 16.34 18.04 -18.48
C LEU A 98 17.61 18.11 -19.34
N VAL A 99 17.51 18.72 -20.53
CA VAL A 99 18.64 18.86 -21.45
C VAL A 99 19.74 19.77 -20.87
N ASN A 100 19.37 20.94 -20.37
CA ASN A 100 20.31 21.93 -19.83
C ASN A 100 21.09 21.41 -18.61
N HIS A 101 20.46 20.56 -17.80
CA HIS A 101 21.07 19.96 -16.62
C HIS A 101 21.64 18.54 -16.86
N GLN A 102 21.71 18.08 -18.13
CA GLN A 102 22.23 16.76 -18.49
C GLN A 102 21.52 15.61 -17.77
N LEU A 103 20.23 15.79 -17.48
CA LEU A 103 19.38 14.78 -16.87
C LEU A 103 18.85 13.81 -17.94
N PRO A 104 18.48 12.59 -17.54
CA PRO A 104 17.94 11.62 -18.48
C PRO A 104 16.64 12.11 -19.16
N HIS A 105 16.62 12.07 -20.49
CA HIS A 105 15.49 12.49 -21.35
C HIS A 105 15.24 11.44 -22.44
N ASP A 106 14.11 11.55 -23.17
CA ASP A 106 13.71 10.66 -24.27
C ASP A 106 13.59 9.16 -23.92
N LYS A 107 13.25 8.86 -22.66
CA LYS A 107 13.01 7.50 -22.19
C LYS A 107 11.73 7.42 -21.39
N THR A 108 11.22 6.20 -21.19
CA THR A 108 10.08 5.97 -20.31
C THR A 108 10.57 5.83 -18.88
N GLU A 109 10.01 6.62 -17.97
CA GLU A 109 10.26 6.52 -16.54
C GLU A 109 8.94 6.32 -15.80
N CYS A 110 8.94 5.38 -14.86
CA CYS A 110 7.83 5.23 -13.93
C CYS A 110 7.90 6.35 -12.87
N LYS A 111 6.82 7.11 -12.72
CA LYS A 111 6.70 8.23 -11.79
C LYS A 111 5.45 8.07 -10.95
N LEU A 112 5.59 8.34 -9.64
CA LEU A 112 4.45 8.54 -8.76
C LEU A 112 3.87 9.93 -9.03
N THR A 113 2.62 9.98 -9.47
CA THR A 113 1.97 11.20 -9.96
C THR A 113 0.55 11.29 -9.41
N ASN A 114 0.10 12.54 -9.19
CA ASN A 114 -1.29 12.87 -8.88
C ASN A 114 -2.04 13.11 -10.19
N LEU A 115 -3.14 12.41 -10.40
CA LEU A 115 -3.96 12.45 -11.61
C LEU A 115 -5.39 12.90 -11.29
N GLY A 116 -6.01 13.60 -12.24
CA GLY A 116 -7.43 13.94 -12.22
C GLY A 116 -8.33 12.85 -12.82
N ASP A 117 -7.75 11.88 -13.50
CA ASP A 117 -8.45 10.76 -14.13
C ASP A 117 -7.59 9.49 -14.08
N THR A 118 -8.13 8.39 -14.61
CA THR A 118 -7.38 7.14 -14.73
C THR A 118 -6.50 7.09 -15.98
N ASN A 119 -6.24 8.22 -16.64
CA ASN A 119 -5.42 8.35 -17.85
C ASN A 119 -5.82 7.36 -18.96
N ASN A 120 -7.12 7.14 -19.15
CA ASN A 120 -7.71 6.13 -20.06
C ASN A 120 -7.33 4.66 -19.78
N GLU A 121 -6.64 4.39 -18.68
CA GLU A 121 -6.26 3.04 -18.25
C GLU A 121 -7.24 2.50 -17.21
N VAL A 122 -7.38 1.17 -17.18
CA VAL A 122 -8.13 0.49 -16.14
C VAL A 122 -7.26 0.43 -14.89
N ILE A 123 -7.71 1.10 -13.82
CA ILE A 123 -7.00 1.14 -12.54
C ILE A 123 -7.83 0.40 -11.50
N SER A 124 -7.17 -0.39 -10.68
CA SER A 124 -7.79 -1.05 -9.53
C SER A 124 -7.82 -0.11 -8.32
N PHE A 125 -8.91 -0.10 -7.55
CA PHE A 125 -9.03 0.64 -6.30
C PHE A 125 -9.68 -0.24 -5.24
N ASN A 126 -9.20 -0.18 -4.00
CA ASN A 126 -9.97 -0.74 -2.89
C ASN A 126 -11.23 0.10 -2.61
N ASN A 127 -12.19 -0.47 -1.89
CA ASN A 127 -13.47 0.18 -1.62
C ASN A 127 -13.33 1.52 -0.87
N TYR A 128 -12.43 1.63 0.12
CA TYR A 128 -12.28 2.86 0.91
C TYR A 128 -11.75 4.02 0.08
N TYR A 129 -10.73 3.76 -0.73
CA TYR A 129 -10.15 4.77 -1.59
C TYR A 129 -11.11 5.14 -2.71
N LEU A 130 -11.77 4.16 -3.33
CA LEU A 130 -12.77 4.43 -4.37
C LEU A 130 -13.95 5.26 -3.82
N TRP A 131 -14.48 4.92 -2.66
CA TRP A 131 -15.56 5.69 -2.03
C TRP A 131 -15.11 7.12 -1.70
N LEU A 132 -13.89 7.31 -1.17
CA LEU A 132 -13.32 8.65 -0.98
C LEU A 132 -13.28 9.45 -2.29
N LEU A 133 -12.82 8.82 -3.38
CA LEU A 133 -12.76 9.48 -4.69
C LEU A 133 -14.15 9.87 -5.21
N ILE A 134 -15.15 9.00 -5.07
CA ILE A 134 -16.53 9.27 -5.51
C ILE A 134 -17.16 10.37 -4.66
N ASP A 135 -17.14 10.21 -3.35
CA ASP A 135 -17.95 11.01 -2.43
C ASP A 135 -17.32 12.38 -2.13
N THR A 136 -15.99 12.47 -2.11
CA THR A 136 -15.25 13.70 -1.78
C THR A 136 -14.62 14.36 -3.00
N CYS A 137 -14.09 13.57 -3.95
CA CYS A 137 -13.33 14.09 -5.08
C CYS A 137 -14.13 14.16 -6.38
N HIS A 138 -15.45 13.92 -6.33
CA HIS A 138 -16.35 13.99 -7.48
C HIS A 138 -15.92 13.10 -8.66
N LEU A 139 -15.35 11.93 -8.36
CA LEU A 139 -14.98 10.94 -9.37
C LEU A 139 -16.23 10.35 -10.03
N VAL A 140 -16.31 10.51 -11.35
CA VAL A 140 -17.26 9.82 -12.22
C VAL A 140 -16.61 8.54 -12.72
N ILE A 141 -17.32 7.42 -12.58
CA ILE A 141 -16.89 6.13 -13.13
C ILE A 141 -17.40 6.01 -14.56
N ASP A 142 -16.49 5.94 -15.52
CA ASP A 142 -16.78 5.79 -16.94
C ASP A 142 -17.03 4.33 -17.32
N GLU A 143 -16.21 3.43 -16.76
CA GLU A 143 -16.23 2.02 -17.08
C GLU A 143 -15.98 1.20 -15.81
N ILE A 144 -16.78 0.15 -15.60
CA ILE A 144 -16.53 -0.85 -14.56
C ILE A 144 -16.18 -2.16 -15.25
N VAL A 145 -14.94 -2.63 -15.05
CA VAL A 145 -14.44 -3.88 -15.64
C VAL A 145 -14.76 -5.06 -14.74
N SER A 146 -14.47 -4.93 -13.44
CA SER A 146 -14.77 -5.99 -12.48
C SER A 146 -14.75 -5.50 -11.03
N VAL A 147 -15.37 -6.27 -10.14
CA VAL A 147 -15.29 -6.10 -8.69
C VAL A 147 -14.93 -7.44 -8.06
N THR A 148 -13.80 -7.49 -7.36
CA THR A 148 -13.35 -8.66 -6.61
C THR A 148 -13.67 -8.47 -5.13
N THR A 149 -14.41 -9.38 -4.52
CA THR A 149 -14.94 -9.24 -3.15
C THR A 149 -14.21 -10.11 -2.14
N PHE A 150 -14.13 -9.64 -0.90
CA PHE A 150 -13.42 -10.27 0.19
C PHE A 150 -14.25 -10.22 1.49
N THR A 151 -14.14 -11.29 2.28
CA THR A 151 -14.47 -11.22 3.71
C THR A 151 -13.53 -10.23 4.41
N LYS A 152 -13.85 -9.85 5.65
CA LYS A 152 -13.11 -8.82 6.37
C LYS A 152 -12.84 -9.18 7.82
N HIS A 153 -11.83 -8.55 8.40
CA HIS A 153 -11.46 -8.71 9.81
C HIS A 153 -10.79 -7.46 10.37
N SER A 154 -10.70 -7.39 11.69
CA SER A 154 -9.98 -6.35 12.45
C SER A 154 -8.86 -6.93 13.32
N ASN A 155 -8.44 -8.18 13.07
CA ASN A 155 -7.48 -8.91 13.92
C ASN A 155 -6.14 -8.21 14.13
N PHE A 156 -5.73 -7.30 13.24
CA PHE A 156 -4.50 -6.52 13.42
C PHE A 156 -4.61 -5.45 14.52
N ASN A 157 -5.83 -5.13 14.96
CA ASN A 157 -6.09 -4.07 15.93
C ASN A 157 -5.46 -4.36 17.29
N SER A 158 -5.57 -5.59 17.78
CA SER A 158 -4.99 -6.00 19.07
C SER A 158 -3.47 -5.77 19.09
N PHE A 159 -2.77 -6.19 18.03
CA PHE A 159 -1.34 -5.98 17.84
C PHE A 159 -0.98 -4.49 17.85
N VAL A 160 -1.67 -3.67 17.07
CA VAL A 160 -1.39 -2.22 17.00
C VAL A 160 -1.60 -1.56 18.36
N ASN A 161 -2.72 -1.87 19.03
CA ASN A 161 -3.05 -1.29 20.33
C ASN A 161 -2.05 -1.69 21.40
N GLU A 162 -1.62 -2.95 21.44
CA GLU A 162 -0.60 -3.41 22.38
C GLU A 162 0.71 -2.64 22.21
N PHE A 163 1.26 -2.58 20.99
CA PHE A 163 2.54 -1.91 20.74
C PHE A 163 2.45 -0.38 20.85
N MET A 164 1.30 0.22 20.54
CA MET A 164 1.07 1.65 20.76
C MET A 164 1.00 1.98 22.26
N ASN A 165 0.32 1.16 23.05
CA ASN A 165 0.27 1.30 24.51
C ASN A 165 1.64 1.12 25.15
N LEU A 166 2.40 0.09 24.75
CA LEU A 166 3.78 -0.11 25.19
C LEU A 166 4.67 1.08 24.84
N ARG A 167 4.50 1.63 23.63
CA ARG A 167 5.24 2.83 23.20
C ARG A 167 4.89 4.05 24.04
N GLN A 168 3.61 4.23 24.40
CA GLN A 168 3.19 5.34 25.25
C GLN A 168 3.77 5.21 26.66
N GLN A 169 3.67 4.03 27.27
CA GLN A 169 4.29 3.74 28.57
C GLN A 169 5.81 3.97 28.55
N ALA A 170 6.48 3.58 27.46
CA ALA A 170 7.92 3.81 27.30
C ALA A 170 8.26 5.31 27.25
N LYS A 171 7.43 6.14 26.61
CA LYS A 171 7.61 7.60 26.62
C LYS A 171 7.41 8.18 28.03
N ASP A 172 6.37 7.74 28.72
CA ASP A 172 6.06 8.20 30.09
C ASP A 172 7.19 7.83 31.06
N ALA A 173 7.78 6.64 30.89
CA ALA A 173 8.95 6.16 31.64
C ALA A 173 10.30 6.72 31.14
N LYS A 174 10.32 7.60 30.12
CA LYS A 174 11.54 8.12 29.46
C LYS A 174 12.50 7.03 28.95
N ASN A 175 11.97 5.87 28.58
CA ASN A 175 12.72 4.77 28.00
C ASN A 175 12.75 4.88 26.47
N GLU A 176 13.72 5.62 25.94
CA GLU A 176 13.85 5.87 24.50
C GLU A 176 14.08 4.60 23.69
N ARG A 177 14.84 3.64 24.21
CA ARG A 177 15.17 2.39 23.50
C ARG A 177 13.91 1.57 23.24
N LEU A 178 13.09 1.39 24.27
CA LEU A 178 11.82 0.67 24.14
C LEU A 178 10.85 1.43 23.22
N GLY A 179 10.78 2.76 23.35
CA GLY A 179 9.95 3.58 22.48
C GLY A 179 10.35 3.50 21.00
N GLN A 180 11.65 3.45 20.70
CA GLN A 180 12.17 3.23 19.34
C GLN A 180 11.90 1.81 18.86
N PHE A 181 12.10 0.80 19.70
CA PHE A 181 11.79 -0.59 19.37
C PHE A 181 10.33 -0.77 18.97
N CYS A 182 9.37 -0.28 19.77
CA CYS A 182 7.95 -0.36 19.43
C CYS A 182 7.63 0.38 18.12
N LYS A 183 8.25 1.55 17.88
CA LYS A 183 8.10 2.28 16.60
C LYS A 183 8.58 1.45 15.42
N LEU A 184 9.75 0.82 15.53
CA LEU A 184 10.30 -0.03 14.48
C LEU A 184 9.38 -1.20 14.19
N ILE A 185 8.91 -1.91 15.22
CA ILE A 185 7.97 -3.04 15.07
C ILE A 185 6.68 -2.61 14.37
N LEU A 186 6.07 -1.50 14.78
CA LEU A 186 4.85 -0.99 14.14
C LEU A 186 5.07 -0.63 12.67
N ASN A 187 6.19 0.00 12.33
CA ASN A 187 6.52 0.38 10.96
C ASN A 187 6.90 -0.83 10.10
N SER A 188 7.57 -1.83 10.68
CA SER A 188 8.07 -3.00 9.96
C SER A 188 7.03 -4.08 9.80
N ALA A 189 6.02 -4.16 10.67
CA ALA A 189 5.00 -5.20 10.63
C ALA A 189 4.31 -5.26 9.26
N PHE A 190 4.09 -4.11 8.62
CA PHE A 190 3.59 -4.06 7.24
C PHE A 190 4.61 -4.57 6.21
N GLY A 191 5.86 -4.09 6.30
CA GLY A 191 6.91 -4.43 5.34
C GLY A 191 7.27 -5.92 5.38
N GLY A 192 7.24 -6.55 6.56
CA GLY A 192 7.51 -7.99 6.70
C GLY A 192 6.52 -8.86 5.92
N ASP A 193 5.25 -8.45 5.87
CA ASP A 193 4.18 -9.21 5.22
C ASP A 193 4.01 -8.88 3.72
N ALA A 194 4.40 -7.68 3.30
CA ALA A 194 4.17 -7.17 1.94
C ALA A 194 5.42 -7.19 1.03
N LEU A 195 6.63 -7.26 1.61
CA LEU A 195 7.86 -7.23 0.83
C LEU A 195 8.18 -8.61 0.29
N ASN A 196 8.33 -8.71 -1.03
CA ASN A 196 8.97 -9.86 -1.64
C ASN A 196 10.48 -9.82 -1.34
N SER A 197 10.89 -10.49 -0.26
CA SER A 197 12.28 -10.60 0.15
C SER A 197 13.16 -11.40 -0.83
N GLU A 198 12.57 -12.16 -1.76
CA GLU A 198 13.32 -13.00 -2.72
C GLU A 198 14.18 -12.17 -3.69
N LYS A 199 13.82 -10.90 -3.92
CA LYS A 199 14.56 -10.00 -4.81
C LYS A 199 15.78 -9.36 -4.13
N TYR A 200 15.95 -9.52 -2.82
CA TYR A 200 17.05 -8.90 -2.08
C TYR A 200 18.19 -9.90 -1.84
N SER A 201 19.44 -9.40 -1.90
CA SER A 201 20.60 -10.19 -1.49
C SER A 201 20.58 -10.39 0.02
N ASN A 202 20.67 -11.64 0.48
CA ASN A 202 20.65 -11.97 1.89
C ASN A 202 22.09 -11.98 2.45
N THR A 203 22.68 -10.79 2.55
CA THR A 203 24.03 -10.59 3.12
C THR A 203 23.88 -10.17 4.58
N ARG A 204 24.41 -10.98 5.50
CA ARG A 204 24.37 -10.74 6.94
C ARG A 204 25.74 -10.27 7.42
N LEU A 205 25.76 -9.27 8.30
CA LEU A 205 26.97 -8.86 9.02
C LEU A 205 27.08 -9.67 10.31
N LEU A 206 28.08 -10.53 10.40
CA LEU A 206 28.25 -11.51 11.48
C LEU A 206 29.63 -11.39 12.10
N SER A 207 29.71 -11.68 13.40
CA SER A 207 30.98 -11.85 14.11
C SER A 207 31.68 -13.14 13.71
N ALA A 208 32.99 -13.27 13.96
CA ALA A 208 33.78 -14.43 13.55
C ALA A 208 33.15 -15.76 14.02
N ASN A 209 32.71 -15.80 15.27
CA ASN A 209 32.05 -16.96 15.87
C ASN A 209 30.71 -17.29 15.19
N LYS A 210 29.91 -16.28 14.84
CA LYS A 210 28.62 -16.47 14.17
C LYS A 210 28.79 -16.85 12.70
N THR A 211 29.81 -16.32 12.03
CA THR A 211 30.20 -16.68 10.67
C THR A 211 30.58 -18.14 10.58
N PHE A 212 31.37 -18.64 11.54
CA PHE A 212 31.72 -20.06 11.61
C PHE A 212 30.49 -20.95 11.73
N ILE A 213 29.54 -20.60 12.60
CA ILE A 213 28.27 -21.33 12.69
C ILE A 213 27.51 -21.27 11.36
N GLN A 214 27.48 -20.11 10.70
CA GLN A 214 26.78 -19.94 9.43
C GLN A 214 27.42 -20.72 8.27
N HIS A 215 28.74 -20.93 8.29
CA HIS A 215 29.44 -21.83 7.34
C HIS A 215 29.01 -23.29 7.49
N LEU A 216 28.56 -23.69 8.68
CA LEU A 216 28.14 -25.05 8.99
C LEU A 216 26.64 -25.30 8.72
N ILE A 217 25.85 -24.24 8.55
CA ILE A 217 24.41 -24.33 8.26
C ILE A 217 24.21 -24.41 6.74
N GLY A 218 23.21 -25.20 6.30
CA GLY A 218 22.84 -25.29 4.88
C GLY A 218 22.42 -23.93 4.31
N GLY A 219 22.86 -23.64 3.09
CA GLY A 219 22.59 -22.35 2.43
C GLY A 219 23.67 -21.29 2.67
N PHE A 220 24.90 -21.64 3.02
CA PHE A 220 26.02 -20.70 2.88
C PHE A 220 26.44 -20.57 1.41
N ILE A 221 26.65 -19.33 0.93
CA ILE A 221 27.17 -19.07 -0.43
C ILE A 221 28.63 -18.62 -0.35
N HIS A 222 28.88 -17.52 0.35
CA HIS A 222 30.20 -16.90 0.41
C HIS A 222 30.33 -15.99 1.63
N SER A 223 31.54 -15.75 2.11
CA SER A 223 31.81 -14.76 3.16
C SER A 223 33.01 -13.92 2.80
N THR A 224 32.90 -12.62 3.02
CA THR A 224 34.00 -11.65 2.88
C THR A 224 34.33 -11.09 4.25
N GLU A 225 35.59 -11.19 4.66
CA GLU A 225 36.08 -10.55 5.88
C GLU A 225 36.12 -9.03 5.68
N LEU A 226 35.54 -8.29 6.63
CA LEU A 226 35.57 -6.83 6.65
C LEU A 226 36.54 -6.33 7.74
N ASN A 227 36.64 -7.05 8.86
CA ASN A 227 37.65 -6.89 9.91
C ASN A 227 37.77 -8.17 10.77
N GLU A 228 38.65 -8.15 11.79
CA GLU A 228 38.96 -9.31 12.66
C GLU A 228 37.72 -10.00 13.28
N ASP A 229 36.64 -9.27 13.56
CA ASP A 229 35.40 -9.82 14.15
C ASP A 229 34.13 -9.39 13.39
N LEU A 230 34.23 -9.11 12.09
CA LEU A 230 33.10 -8.70 11.26
C LEU A 230 33.26 -9.22 9.84
N TYR A 231 32.27 -10.01 9.42
CA TYR A 231 32.24 -10.66 8.12
C TYR A 231 30.90 -10.35 7.45
N ALA A 232 30.95 -10.05 6.16
CA ALA A 232 29.78 -10.05 5.30
C ALA A 232 29.55 -11.47 4.78
N VAL A 233 28.54 -12.15 5.32
CA VAL A 233 28.21 -13.54 4.99
C VAL A 233 26.98 -13.55 4.09
N GLN A 234 27.17 -13.98 2.85
CA GLN A 234 26.09 -14.22 1.91
C GLN A 234 25.54 -15.63 2.11
N VAL A 235 24.23 -15.69 2.34
CA VAL A 235 23.48 -16.93 2.48
C VAL A 235 22.47 -17.07 1.34
N ASP A 236 22.21 -18.32 0.98
CA ASP A 236 21.22 -18.78 0.04
C ASP A 236 19.83 -18.31 0.47
N ARG A 237 18.96 -18.19 -0.53
CA ARG A 237 17.63 -17.65 -0.34
C ARG A 237 16.77 -18.73 0.30
N GLU A 238 16.35 -18.50 1.54
CA GLU A 238 15.29 -19.29 2.14
C GLU A 238 13.95 -18.88 1.50
N ASN A 239 13.29 -19.84 0.85
CA ASN A 239 11.95 -19.65 0.31
C ASN A 239 10.95 -19.80 1.46
N CYS A 240 10.31 -18.70 1.88
CA CYS A 240 9.18 -18.75 2.78
C CYS A 240 7.89 -18.64 1.96
N ARG A 241 6.98 -19.61 2.13
CA ARG A 241 5.61 -19.49 1.61
C ARG A 241 4.86 -18.51 2.49
N CYS A 242 4.77 -17.25 2.08
CA CYS A 242 3.92 -16.28 2.75
C CYS A 242 2.45 -16.73 2.64
N ASN A 243 1.84 -17.06 3.78
CA ASN A 243 0.40 -17.33 3.88
C ASN A 243 -0.41 -16.03 4.06
N THR A 244 0.25 -14.89 4.29
CA THR A 244 -0.39 -13.57 4.24
C THR A 244 -0.66 -13.23 2.78
N CYS A 245 -1.93 -13.01 2.47
CA CYS A 245 -2.37 -12.96 1.09
C CYS A 245 -2.16 -11.54 0.52
N LEU A 246 -1.68 -11.44 -0.74
CA LEU A 246 -1.31 -10.18 -1.43
C LEU A 246 -2.37 -9.06 -1.34
N GLN A 247 -3.64 -9.40 -1.16
CA GLN A 247 -4.71 -8.43 -0.95
C GLN A 247 -4.51 -7.58 0.30
N VAL A 248 -3.92 -8.09 1.38
CA VAL A 248 -3.66 -7.29 2.60
C VAL A 248 -2.65 -6.19 2.29
N ALA A 249 -1.56 -6.54 1.60
CA ALA A 249 -0.55 -5.58 1.16
C ALA A 249 -1.14 -4.48 0.28
N TYR A 250 -1.95 -4.90 -0.71
CA TYR A 250 -2.64 -3.98 -1.61
C TYR A 250 -3.59 -3.04 -0.84
N PHE A 251 -4.45 -3.58 0.03
CA PHE A 251 -5.42 -2.78 0.77
C PHE A 251 -4.74 -1.76 1.69
N VAL A 252 -3.65 -2.12 2.35
CA VAL A 252 -2.91 -1.17 3.21
C VAL A 252 -2.31 -0.04 2.38
N LEU A 253 -1.63 -0.34 1.27
CA LEU A 253 -1.02 0.70 0.41
C LEU A 253 -2.06 1.62 -0.20
N ASP A 254 -3.21 1.07 -0.58
CA ASP A 254 -4.27 1.83 -1.22
C ASP A 254 -5.10 2.63 -0.20
N SER A 255 -5.32 2.08 1.00
CA SER A 255 -5.97 2.79 2.12
C SER A 255 -5.05 3.83 2.78
N ALA A 256 -3.73 3.76 2.60
CA ALA A 256 -2.81 4.79 3.10
C ALA A 256 -2.94 6.14 2.37
N LYS A 257 -3.70 6.19 1.27
CA LYS A 257 -4.05 7.40 0.53
C LYS A 257 -5.28 8.11 1.09
N PHE A 258 -5.97 7.46 2.02
CA PHE A 258 -7.03 8.00 2.84
C PHE A 258 -6.45 8.91 3.92
#